data_AF-A0A7S2D6U2-F1
#
_entry.id   AF-A0A7S2D6U2-F1
#
_cell.length_a   1.000
_cell.length_b   1.000
_cell.length_c   1.000
_cell.angle_alpha   90.00
_cell.angle_beta   90.00
_cell.angle_gamma   90.00
#
_symmetry.space_group_name_H-M   'P 1'
#
loop_
_entity.id
_entity.type
_entity.pdbx_description
1 polymer ?
#
loop_
_entity_poly.entity_id
_entity_poly.type
_entity_poly.pdbx_seq_one_letter_code
_entity_poly.pdbx_strand_id
1 'polypeptide(L)'
;VGPFPETRQTFWEVAVARMPVLRRAVFEAIIGLGPPEVSAIDAWDSVHQVIHNISSYLENGRHAPDSLYDFVEDGADVAMETSSNPNLLDNFGVGTFSICLGAGPGTDGYLVWNDRSAFDYPDIFTRIPVF
;
A
#
# COMPACT_ATOMS: atom_id res chain seq x y z
N VAL A 1 6.07 -13.70 11.12
CA VAL A 1 6.05 -13.48 9.66
C VAL A 1 7.42 -13.87 9.13
N GLY A 2 7.50 -14.81 8.18
CA GLY A 2 8.75 -15.25 7.57
C GLY A 2 8.96 -16.78 7.54
N PRO A 3 9.95 -17.27 6.77
CA PRO A 3 10.90 -16.46 5.98
C PRO A 3 10.42 -16.20 4.56
N PHE A 4 10.46 -14.94 4.15
CA PHE A 4 10.33 -14.56 2.73
C PHE A 4 11.74 -14.21 2.22
N PRO A 5 12.16 -14.76 1.07
CA PRO A 5 13.51 -14.52 0.53
C PRO A 5 13.71 -13.07 0.04
N GLU A 6 12.63 -12.35 -0.25
CA GLU A 6 12.73 -11.06 -0.93
C GLU A 6 12.90 -9.90 0.04
N THR A 7 13.94 -9.10 -0.22
CA THR A 7 14.46 -8.07 0.69
C THR A 7 14.26 -6.64 0.17
N ARG A 8 13.79 -6.49 -1.07
CA ARG A 8 13.54 -5.19 -1.72
C ARG A 8 12.05 -5.00 -1.95
N GLN A 9 11.34 -4.71 -0.87
CA GLN A 9 9.90 -4.46 -0.92
C GLN A 9 9.57 -3.07 -0.39
N THR A 10 8.86 -2.29 -1.19
CA THR A 10 8.26 -1.03 -0.76
C THR A 10 6.98 -1.32 0.01
N PHE A 11 6.82 -0.65 1.14
CA PHE A 11 5.59 -0.63 1.93
C PHE A 11 5.36 0.78 2.46
N TRP A 12 4.11 1.08 2.80
CA TRP A 12 3.74 2.37 3.37
C TRP A 12 4.09 2.43 4.85
N GLU A 13 4.85 3.44 5.25
CA GLU A 13 5.07 3.79 6.65
C GLU A 13 4.14 4.94 7.05
N VAL A 14 3.49 4.81 8.21
CA VAL A 14 2.69 5.88 8.78
C VAL A 14 3.59 6.84 9.54
N ALA A 15 3.98 7.95 8.91
CA ALA A 15 4.84 8.96 9.54
C ALA A 15 4.14 9.75 10.65
N VAL A 16 2.84 10.02 10.53
CA VAL A 16 2.03 10.74 11.52
C VAL A 16 0.64 10.13 11.63
N ALA A 17 0.21 9.83 12.86
CA ALA A 17 -1.16 9.45 13.14
C ALA A 17 -1.67 10.06 14.45
N ARG A 18 -2.88 10.65 14.41
CA ARG A 18 -3.58 11.16 15.60
C ARG A 18 -4.67 10.19 16.00
N MET A 19 -4.31 9.19 16.80
CA MET A 19 -5.24 8.15 17.23
C MET A 19 -5.31 8.08 18.78
N PRO A 20 -6.12 8.95 19.43
CA PRO A 20 -6.27 8.95 20.89
C PRO A 20 -6.68 7.60 21.48
N VAL A 21 -7.41 6.79 20.71
CA VAL A 21 -7.83 5.43 21.07
C VAL A 21 -6.64 4.49 21.34
N LEU A 22 -5.48 4.73 20.70
CA LEU A 22 -4.29 3.91 20.90
C LEU A 22 -3.60 4.10 22.25
N ARG A 23 -3.94 5.17 22.98
CA ARG A 23 -3.39 5.40 24.33
C ARG A 23 -3.77 4.30 25.33
N ARG A 24 -4.80 3.52 25.03
CA ARG A 24 -5.28 2.39 25.81
C ARG A 24 -5.33 1.10 24.99
N ALA A 25 -4.69 1.09 23.81
CA ALA A 25 -4.69 -0.11 22.97
C ALA A 25 -3.87 -1.22 23.63
N VAL A 26 -4.33 -2.45 23.43
CA VAL A 26 -3.68 -3.69 23.89
C VAL A 26 -2.94 -4.40 22.75
N PHE A 27 -2.69 -3.70 21.64
CA PHE A 27 -2.00 -4.22 20.46
C PHE A 27 -0.79 -3.35 20.11
N GLU A 28 0.21 -3.96 19.48
CA GLU A 28 1.52 -3.35 19.22
C GLU A 28 1.59 -2.64 17.85
N ALA A 29 0.79 -3.09 16.87
CA ALA A 29 0.80 -2.54 15.51
C ALA A 29 -0.55 -2.64 14.82
N ILE A 30 -0.80 -1.72 13.89
CA ILE A 30 -1.89 -1.81 12.90
C ILE A 30 -1.25 -2.06 11.55
N ILE A 31 -1.68 -3.14 10.88
CA ILE A 31 -1.24 -3.45 9.53
C ILE A 31 -2.47 -3.32 8.62
N GLY A 32 -2.38 -2.42 7.64
CA GLY A 32 -3.40 -2.26 6.61
C GLY A 32 -3.01 -3.01 5.35
N LEU A 33 -4.00 -3.58 4.67
CA LEU A 33 -3.87 -4.06 3.30
C LEU A 33 -4.61 -3.09 2.39
N GLY A 34 -3.86 -2.26 1.66
CA GLY A 34 -4.40 -1.38 0.63
C GLY A 34 -4.36 -2.05 -0.75
N PRO A 35 -5.07 -1.50 -1.74
CA PRO A 35 -4.96 -1.98 -3.11
C PRO A 35 -3.50 -1.82 -3.58
N PRO A 36 -2.91 -2.87 -4.19
CA PRO A 36 -1.49 -2.89 -4.50
C PRO A 36 -1.04 -1.80 -5.48
N GLU A 37 -1.93 -1.32 -6.34
CA GLU A 37 -1.64 -0.34 -7.39
C GLU A 37 -1.54 1.11 -6.90
N VAL A 38 -2.08 1.40 -5.71
CA VAL A 38 -2.22 2.77 -5.19
C VAL A 38 -0.87 3.47 -5.05
N SER A 39 0.19 2.73 -4.69
CA SER A 39 1.54 3.29 -4.54
C SER A 39 2.07 3.95 -5.81
N ALA A 40 1.87 3.30 -6.97
CA ALA A 40 2.31 3.84 -8.25
C ALA A 40 1.46 5.03 -8.68
N ILE A 41 0.15 4.96 -8.44
CA ILE A 41 -0.81 6.03 -8.77
C ILE A 41 -0.48 7.29 -7.98
N ASP A 42 -0.33 7.20 -6.66
CA ASP A 42 -0.05 8.34 -5.78
C ASP A 42 1.29 9.01 -6.13
N ALA A 43 2.30 8.21 -6.53
CA ALA A 43 3.60 8.72 -6.95
C ALA A 43 3.50 9.53 -8.25
N TRP A 44 2.76 9.03 -9.25
CA TRP A 44 2.52 9.77 -10.50
C TRP A 44 1.67 11.02 -10.29
N ASP A 45 0.63 10.95 -9.45
CA ASP A 45 -0.23 12.10 -9.14
C ASP A 45 0.57 13.25 -8.50
N SER A 46 1.52 12.91 -7.63
CA SER A 46 2.44 13.89 -7.03
C SER A 46 3.30 14.60 -8.09
N VAL A 47 3.85 13.86 -9.07
CA VAL A 47 4.62 14.43 -10.18
C VAL A 47 3.74 15.32 -11.06
N HIS A 48 2.54 14.84 -11.43
CA HIS A 48 1.59 15.61 -12.23
C HIS A 48 1.21 16.94 -11.55
N GLN A 49 0.98 16.93 -10.24
CA GLN A 49 0.64 18.14 -9.50
C GLN A 49 1.77 19.19 -9.58
N VAL A 50 3.03 18.78 -9.53
CA VAL A 50 4.16 19.71 -9.65
C VAL A 50 4.37 20.18 -11.08
N ILE A 51 4.19 19.32 -12.08
CA ILE A 51 4.20 19.74 -13.50
C ILE A 51 3.11 20.79 -13.76
N HIS A 52 1.92 20.62 -13.18
CA HIS A 52 0.85 21.62 -13.26
C HIS A 52 1.28 22.96 -12.63
N ASN A 53 1.96 22.92 -11.49
CA ASN A 53 2.51 24.13 -10.87
C ASN A 53 3.54 24.81 -11.81
N ILE A 54 4.50 24.07 -12.36
CA ILE A 54 5.51 24.61 -13.31
C ILE A 54 4.83 25.24 -14.52
N SER A 55 3.85 24.55 -15.10
CA SER A 55 3.09 25.03 -16.26
C SER A 55 2.45 26.39 -15.98
N SER A 56 1.88 26.58 -14.78
CA SER A 56 1.30 27.87 -14.38
C SER A 56 2.33 29.01 -14.29
N TYR A 57 3.59 28.74 -13.94
CA TYR A 57 4.65 29.77 -13.97
C TYR A 57 4.96 30.18 -15.41
N LEU A 58 5.12 29.20 -16.30
CA LEU A 58 5.49 29.41 -17.70
C LEU A 58 4.38 30.15 -18.47
N GLU A 59 3.11 29.80 -18.25
CA GLU A 59 1.95 30.49 -18.83
C GLU A 59 1.89 31.97 -18.43
N ASN A 60 2.36 32.29 -17.22
CA ASN A 60 2.47 33.66 -16.73
C ASN A 60 3.78 34.36 -17.15
N GLY A 61 4.57 33.75 -18.06
CA GLY A 61 5.85 34.28 -18.55
C GLY A 61 6.94 34.33 -17.48
N ARG A 62 6.82 33.55 -16.40
CA ARG A 62 7.79 33.47 -15.31
C ARG A 62 8.55 32.16 -15.37
N HIS A 63 9.79 32.19 -14.91
CA HIS A 63 10.54 30.97 -14.66
C HIS A 63 10.06 30.34 -13.35
N ALA A 64 9.81 29.03 -13.38
CA ALA A 64 9.57 28.26 -12.17
C ALA A 64 10.87 28.17 -11.33
N PRO A 65 10.79 28.08 -9.99
CA PRO A 65 11.95 27.81 -9.16
C PRO A 65 12.65 26.50 -9.55
N ASP A 66 13.98 26.48 -9.54
CA ASP A 66 14.80 25.29 -9.87
C ASP A 66 14.38 24.05 -9.05
N SER A 67 14.06 24.26 -7.78
CA SER A 67 13.59 23.21 -6.86
C SER A 67 12.34 22.46 -7.34
N LEU A 68 11.51 23.06 -8.20
CA LEU A 68 10.36 22.36 -8.78
C LEU A 68 10.79 21.36 -9.86
N TYR A 69 11.85 21.67 -10.62
CA TYR A 69 12.40 20.73 -11.60
C TYR A 69 13.08 19.56 -10.89
N ASP A 70 13.87 19.84 -9.84
CA ASP A 70 14.49 18.80 -9.00
C ASP A 70 13.43 17.85 -8.42
N PHE A 71 12.33 18.41 -7.91
CA PHE A 71 11.22 17.60 -7.38
C PHE A 71 10.54 16.73 -8.45
N VAL A 72 10.43 17.22 -9.69
CA VAL A 72 9.87 16.43 -10.78
C VAL A 72 10.82 15.30 -11.18
N GLU A 73 12.13 15.55 -11.20
CA GLU A 73 13.14 14.53 -11.50
C GLU A 73 13.12 13.43 -10.42
N ASP A 74 13.29 13.80 -9.14
CA ASP A 74 13.26 12.86 -8.01
C ASP A 74 11.92 12.11 -7.93
N GLY A 75 10.81 12.83 -8.12
CA GLY A 75 9.47 12.25 -8.10
C GLY A 75 9.22 11.27 -9.25
N ALA A 76 9.74 11.56 -10.45
CA ALA A 76 9.63 10.67 -11.60
C ALA A 76 10.42 9.38 -11.38
N ASP A 77 11.61 9.46 -10.78
CA ASP A 77 12.40 8.28 -10.43
C ASP A 77 11.66 7.37 -9.43
N VAL A 78 11.07 7.95 -8.39
CA VAL A 78 10.24 7.21 -7.41
C VAL A 78 9.00 6.60 -8.06
N ALA A 79 8.32 7.35 -8.93
CA ALA A 79 7.13 6.85 -9.64
C ALA A 79 7.47 5.70 -10.58
N MET A 80 8.60 5.79 -11.29
CA MET A 80 9.11 4.72 -12.16
C MET A 80 9.51 3.47 -11.36
N GLU A 81 10.21 3.64 -10.25
CA GLU A 81 10.58 2.51 -9.36
C GLU A 81 9.33 1.82 -8.81
N THR A 82 8.36 2.60 -8.32
CA THR A 82 7.14 2.06 -7.73
C THR A 82 6.23 1.41 -8.77
N SER A 83 6.28 1.86 -10.03
CA SER A 83 5.52 1.26 -11.14
C SER A 83 6.16 -0.01 -11.70
N SER A 84 7.49 -0.14 -11.57
CA SER A 84 8.24 -1.28 -12.12
C SER A 84 8.47 -2.39 -11.11
N ASN A 85 8.43 -2.08 -9.81
CA ASN A 85 8.52 -3.07 -8.76
C ASN A 85 7.18 -3.79 -8.56
N PRO A 86 7.16 -5.12 -8.49
CA PRO A 86 5.96 -5.85 -8.14
C PRO A 86 5.49 -5.46 -6.73
N ASN A 87 4.17 -5.47 -6.52
CA ASN A 87 3.63 -5.22 -5.19
C ASN A 87 4.03 -6.35 -4.22
N LEU A 88 3.87 -6.09 -2.92
CA LEU A 88 4.30 -7.03 -1.86
C LEU A 88 3.62 -8.39 -1.98
N LEU A 89 2.36 -8.43 -2.38
CA LEU A 89 1.63 -9.68 -2.52
C LEU A 89 2.17 -10.48 -3.70
N ASP A 90 2.41 -9.84 -4.84
CA ASP A 90 3.00 -10.47 -6.02
C ASP A 90 4.41 -11.00 -5.75
N ASN A 91 5.28 -10.18 -5.12
CA ASN A 91 6.63 -10.59 -4.77
C ASN A 91 6.65 -11.77 -3.78
N PHE A 92 5.68 -11.85 -2.88
CA PHE A 92 5.56 -12.99 -1.95
C PHE A 92 4.78 -14.18 -2.55
N GLY A 93 4.33 -14.08 -3.81
CA GLY A 93 3.51 -15.09 -4.45
C GLY A 93 2.19 -15.33 -3.71
N VAL A 94 1.63 -14.28 -3.11
CA VAL A 94 0.39 -14.30 -2.35
C VAL A 94 -0.79 -13.96 -3.26
N GLY A 95 -1.55 -14.98 -3.66
CA GLY A 95 -2.76 -14.81 -4.47
C GLY A 95 -4.05 -14.81 -3.65
N THR A 96 -4.01 -15.35 -2.44
CA THR A 96 -5.16 -15.47 -1.55
C THR A 96 -4.75 -15.21 -0.11
N PHE A 97 -5.66 -14.69 0.70
CA PHE A 97 -5.46 -14.60 2.15
C PHE A 97 -6.77 -14.84 2.86
N SER A 98 -6.69 -15.27 4.12
CA SER A 98 -7.84 -15.38 5.00
C SER A 98 -7.56 -14.71 6.35
N ILE A 99 -8.63 -14.18 6.94
CA ILE A 99 -8.61 -13.62 8.29
C ILE A 99 -9.53 -14.48 9.15
N CYS A 100 -8.95 -15.14 10.13
CA CYS A 100 -9.70 -15.83 11.18
C CYS A 100 -9.81 -14.92 12.39
N LEU A 101 -11.04 -14.66 12.82
CA LEU A 101 -11.32 -13.92 14.05
C LEU A 101 -11.69 -14.92 15.14
N GLY A 102 -10.99 -14.90 16.27
CA GLY A 102 -11.37 -15.73 17.40
C GLY A 102 -12.76 -15.35 17.95
N ALA A 103 -13.49 -16.33 18.48
CA ALA A 103 -14.90 -16.20 18.82
C ALA A 103 -15.18 -15.25 20.01
N GLY A 104 -14.18 -14.93 20.82
CA GLY A 104 -14.31 -14.13 22.03
C GLY A 104 -13.68 -12.74 21.89
N PRO A 105 -14.18 -11.71 22.59
CA PRO A 105 -13.48 -10.44 22.68
C PRO A 105 -12.06 -10.61 23.23
N GLY A 106 -11.07 -10.05 22.54
CA GLY A 106 -9.66 -10.09 22.96
C GLY A 106 -8.93 -11.41 22.66
N THR A 107 -9.56 -12.37 21.99
CA THR A 107 -8.86 -13.59 21.53
C THR A 107 -8.04 -13.31 20.27
N ASP A 108 -6.97 -14.08 20.09
CA ASP A 108 -6.10 -13.99 18.91
C ASP A 108 -6.89 -14.20 17.61
N GLY A 109 -6.54 -13.42 16.60
CA GLY A 109 -6.90 -13.66 15.21
C GLY A 109 -5.69 -14.12 14.41
N TYR A 110 -5.93 -14.76 13.27
CA TYR A 110 -4.88 -15.26 12.40
C TYR A 110 -5.06 -14.67 11.00
N LEU A 111 -3.97 -14.14 10.44
CA LEU A 111 -3.86 -13.83 9.02
C LEU A 111 -3.07 -14.95 8.35
N VAL A 112 -3.70 -15.62 7.39
CA VAL A 112 -3.08 -16.75 6.68
C VAL A 112 -2.86 -16.34 5.22
N TRP A 113 -1.59 -16.36 4.80
CA TRP A 113 -1.20 -16.14 3.41
C TRP A 113 -1.35 -17.42 2.59
N ASN A 114 -1.80 -17.27 1.35
CA ASN A 114 -2.06 -18.39 0.43
C ASN A 114 -2.98 -19.46 1.01
N ASP A 115 -4.01 -19.03 1.76
CA ASP A 115 -5.04 -19.94 2.25
C ASP A 115 -5.83 -20.52 1.06
N ARG A 116 -5.86 -21.85 0.98
CA ARG A 116 -6.55 -22.62 -0.04
C ARG A 116 -7.80 -23.31 0.47
N SER A 117 -8.14 -23.17 1.75
CA SER A 117 -9.24 -23.89 2.40
C SER A 117 -10.57 -23.71 1.67
N ALA A 118 -10.86 -22.51 1.16
CA ALA A 118 -12.07 -22.23 0.40
C ALA A 118 -12.17 -22.96 -0.96
N PHE A 119 -11.03 -23.33 -1.55
CA PHE A 119 -10.98 -24.10 -2.80
C PHE A 119 -10.94 -25.60 -2.54
N ASP A 120 -10.26 -26.01 -1.48
CA ASP A 120 -10.07 -27.42 -1.14
C ASP A 120 -11.31 -28.02 -0.46
N TYR A 121 -12.10 -27.19 0.25
CA TYR A 121 -13.33 -27.60 0.95
C TYR A 121 -14.53 -26.72 0.57
N PRO A 122 -14.92 -26.63 -0.71
CA PRO A 122 -15.93 -25.67 -1.16
C PRO A 122 -17.29 -25.82 -0.47
N ASP A 123 -17.64 -27.02 0.00
CA ASP A 123 -18.94 -27.31 0.62
C ASP A 123 -19.16 -26.65 1.98
N ILE A 124 -18.08 -26.24 2.67
CA ILE A 124 -18.17 -25.57 3.98
C ILE A 124 -17.98 -24.05 3.88
N PHE A 125 -17.70 -23.52 2.68
CA PHE A 125 -17.55 -22.09 2.45
C PHE A 125 -18.72 -21.55 1.62
N THR A 126 -19.14 -20.32 1.93
CA THR A 126 -20.13 -19.61 1.12
C THR A 126 -19.43 -18.54 0.28
N ARG A 127 -19.54 -18.63 -1.05
CA ARG A 127 -19.01 -17.61 -1.96
C ARG A 127 -19.96 -16.42 -2.00
N ILE A 128 -19.46 -15.25 -1.61
CA ILE A 128 -20.17 -13.98 -1.77
C ILE A 128 -19.75 -13.35 -3.11
N PRO A 129 -20.67 -13.10 -4.04
CA PRO A 129 -20.35 -12.41 -5.29
C PRO A 129 -19.96 -10.95 -5.00
N VAL A 130 -18.95 -10.46 -5.71
CA VAL A 130 -18.56 -9.04 -5.73
C VAL A 130 -19.06 -8.46 -7.05
N PHE A 131 -19.81 -7.36 -7.00
CA PHE A 131 -20.42 -6.69 -8.15
C PHE A 131 -19.65 -5.43 -8.52
#